data_AF-A0A6A7FS59-F1
#
_entry.id   AF-A0A6A7FS59-F1
#
_cell.length_a   1.000
_cell.length_b   1.000
_cell.length_c   1.000
_cell.angle_alpha   90.00
_cell.angle_beta   90.00
_cell.angle_gamma   90.00
#
_symmetry.space_group_name_H-M   'P 1'
#
loop_
_entity.id
_entity.type
_entity.pdbx_description
1 polymer ?
#
loop_
_entity_poly.entity_id
_entity_poly.type
_entity_poly.pdbx_seq_one_letter_code
_entity_poly.pdbx_strand_id
1 'polypeptide(L)'
;MGHQPSVYYPKRTDRPLFHNLVRQCQMYDIDVKEDMPSLHQLDEEFDVIVDALFGFSFKPPTKLPVVSVDIPSGWDVESGPPSDPPAIQPDMLVSLTAPKLCAKHFTGRYHVLGGRFVPPQLEQKYDLRLPS
;
A
#
# COMPACT_ATOMS: atom_id res chain seq x y z
N MET A 1 16.50 -6.26 -6.31
CA MET A 1 15.73 -5.41 -7.24
C MET A 1 16.34 -4.00 -7.43
N GLY A 2 17.51 -3.69 -6.84
CA GLY A 2 18.26 -2.46 -7.16
C GLY A 2 17.69 -1.14 -6.63
N HIS A 3 16.52 -1.16 -5.98
CA HIS A 3 15.93 0.02 -5.34
C HIS A 3 16.56 0.31 -3.98
N GLN A 4 16.48 1.56 -3.54
CA GLN A 4 16.93 2.04 -2.22
C GLN A 4 15.70 2.47 -1.39
N PRO A 5 15.06 1.55 -0.67
CA PRO A 5 13.85 1.87 0.09
C PRO A 5 14.18 2.64 1.38
N SER A 6 13.23 3.45 1.83
CA SER A 6 13.14 3.91 3.22
C SER A 6 11.72 3.65 3.72
N VAL A 7 11.58 3.39 5.02
CA VAL A 7 10.31 3.03 5.63
C VAL A 7 9.93 4.08 6.67
N TYR A 8 8.73 4.65 6.55
CA TYR A 8 8.13 5.41 7.63
C TYR A 8 7.13 4.53 8.38
N TYR A 9 7.37 4.27 9.67
CA TYR A 9 6.52 3.38 10.47
C TYR A 9 6.08 4.06 11.79
N PRO A 10 5.07 4.94 11.73
CA PRO A 10 4.72 5.83 12.85
C PRO A 10 4.08 5.13 14.04
N LYS A 11 3.22 4.14 13.79
CA LYS A 11 2.48 3.43 14.82
C LYS A 11 2.96 1.99 14.91
N ARG A 12 3.95 1.76 15.77
CA ARG A 12 4.55 0.44 15.96
C ARG A 12 3.64 -0.46 16.79
N THR A 13 3.33 -1.64 16.25
CA THR A 13 2.62 -2.68 16.99
C THR A 13 3.62 -3.52 17.78
N ASP A 14 3.42 -3.59 19.11
CA ASP A 14 4.27 -4.37 20.02
C ASP A 14 3.97 -5.87 19.93
N ARG A 15 4.51 -6.51 18.88
CA ARG A 15 4.48 -7.97 18.71
C ARG A 15 5.80 -8.46 18.09
N PRO A 16 6.26 -9.68 18.42
CA PRO A 16 7.50 -10.24 17.90
C PRO A 16 7.58 -10.22 16.36
N LEU A 17 6.46 -10.45 15.67
CA LEU A 17 6.40 -10.39 14.21
C LEU A 17 6.89 -9.04 13.67
N PHE A 18 6.38 -7.92 14.18
CA PHE A 18 6.73 -6.59 13.70
C PHE A 18 8.14 -6.18 14.14
N HIS A 19 8.57 -6.58 15.34
CA HIS A 19 9.96 -6.37 15.78
C HIS A 19 10.96 -7.08 14.86
N ASN A 20 10.65 -8.31 14.47
CA ASN A 20 11.49 -9.07 13.56
C ASN A 20 11.52 -8.45 12.15
N LEU A 21 10.40 -7.92 11.64
CA LEU A 21 10.37 -7.21 10.36
C LEU A 21 11.23 -5.94 10.38
N VAL A 22 11.12 -5.12 11.43
CA VAL A 22 11.96 -3.92 11.58
C VAL A 22 13.44 -4.30 11.68
N ARG A 23 13.77 -5.34 12.46
CA ARG A 23 15.14 -5.85 12.56
C ARG A 23 15.66 -6.32 11.21
N GLN A 24 14.84 -7.00 10.42
CA GLN A 24 15.21 -7.41 9.06
C GLN A 24 15.50 -6.19 8.19
N CYS A 25 14.66 -5.14 8.20
CA CYS A 25 14.96 -3.90 7.48
C CYS A 25 16.35 -3.34 7.86
N GLN A 26 16.64 -3.23 9.16
CA GLN A 26 17.93 -2.72 9.65
C GLN A 26 19.12 -3.60 9.23
N MET A 27 18.96 -4.92 9.19
CA MET A 27 20.01 -5.85 8.74
C MET A 27 20.36 -5.71 7.25
N TYR A 28 19.48 -5.07 6.46
CA TYR A 28 19.69 -4.78 5.05
C TYR A 28 19.88 -3.27 4.79
N ASP A 29 20.30 -2.52 5.81
CA ASP A 29 20.57 -1.09 5.75
C ASP A 29 19.39 -0.25 5.24
N ILE A 30 18.15 -0.73 5.48
CA ILE A 30 16.93 0.01 5.18
C ILE A 30 16.62 0.93 6.35
N ASP A 31 16.63 2.24 6.10
CA ASP A 31 16.30 3.25 7.09
C ASP A 31 14.82 3.20 7.47
N VAL A 32 14.53 3.05 8.77
CA VAL A 32 13.18 3.03 9.33
C VAL A 32 12.99 4.33 10.12
N LYS A 33 12.46 5.35 9.44
CA LYS A 33 12.27 6.71 9.96
C LYS A 33 11.13 6.76 10.97
N GLU A 34 11.32 7.54 12.02
CA GLU A 34 10.30 7.84 13.04
C GLU A 34 9.43 9.04 12.67
N ASP A 35 10.03 9.99 11.96
CA ASP A 35 9.38 11.22 11.54
C ASP A 35 9.01 11.18 10.06
N MET A 36 7.85 11.77 9.73
CA MET A 36 7.39 11.92 8.34
C MET A 36 8.20 13.05 7.68
N PRO A 37 8.86 12.80 6.53
CA PRO A 37 9.48 13.88 5.77
C PRO A 37 8.44 14.90 5.33
N SER A 38 8.85 16.17 5.20
CA SER A 38 7.99 17.18 4.58
C SER A 38 7.69 16.82 3.12
N LEU A 39 6.59 17.35 2.56
CA LEU A 39 6.23 17.09 1.15
C LEU A 39 7.35 17.46 0.17
N HIS A 40 8.11 18.52 0.46
CA HIS A 40 9.26 18.93 -0.34
C HIS A 40 10.37 17.88 -0.33
N GLN A 41 10.72 17.36 0.84
CA GLN A 41 11.72 16.30 0.97
C GLN A 41 11.27 15.02 0.29
N LEU A 42 9.97 14.69 0.35
CA LEU A 42 9.45 13.54 -0.38
C LEU A 42 9.68 13.70 -1.88
N ASP A 43 9.24 14.81 -2.45
CA ASP A 43 9.33 15.08 -3.89
C ASP A 43 10.80 15.18 -4.40
N GLU A 44 11.77 15.49 -3.53
CA GLU A 44 13.20 15.56 -3.89
C GLU A 44 13.99 14.26 -3.67
N GLU A 45 13.66 13.50 -2.61
CA GLU A 45 14.45 12.33 -2.18
C GLU A 45 13.90 11.01 -2.74
N PHE A 46 12.63 10.97 -3.18
CA PHE A 46 11.96 9.73 -3.55
C PHE A 46 11.34 9.80 -4.95
N ASP A 47 11.38 8.68 -5.66
CA ASP A 47 10.76 8.54 -6.98
C ASP A 47 9.32 8.00 -6.91
N VAL A 48 8.99 7.29 -5.83
CA VAL A 48 7.72 6.57 -5.67
C VAL A 48 7.37 6.43 -4.19
N ILE A 49 6.07 6.51 -3.88
CA ILE A 49 5.55 6.27 -2.52
C ILE A 49 4.78 4.96 -2.51
N VAL A 50 5.11 4.08 -1.55
CA VAL A 50 4.33 2.88 -1.27
C VAL A 50 3.40 3.15 -0.10
N ASP A 51 2.11 3.20 -0.38
CA ASP A 51 1.05 3.28 0.61
C ASP A 51 0.69 1.88 1.12
N ALA A 52 1.22 1.55 2.29
CA ALA A 52 0.95 0.31 3.02
C ALA A 52 0.26 0.58 4.38
N LEU A 53 -0.43 1.71 4.49
CA LEU A 53 -1.22 2.04 5.67
C LEU A 53 -2.65 1.50 5.51
N PHE A 54 -3.28 1.18 6.64
CA PHE A 54 -4.70 0.88 6.69
C PHE A 54 -5.38 1.98 7.50
N GLY A 55 -6.17 2.81 6.83
CA GLY A 55 -6.82 3.95 7.47
C GLY A 55 -5.90 5.17 7.60
N PHE A 56 -6.57 6.30 7.78
CA PHE A 56 -6.09 7.69 7.73
C PHE A 56 -4.63 7.92 8.11
N SER A 57 -3.90 8.66 7.27
CA SER A 57 -2.94 9.72 7.68
C SER A 57 -2.22 10.35 6.49
N PHE A 58 -2.18 9.70 5.31
CA PHE A 58 -1.55 10.33 4.14
C PHE A 58 -2.51 11.31 3.46
N LYS A 59 -2.17 12.59 3.49
CA LYS A 59 -2.91 13.67 2.83
C LYS A 59 -2.14 14.09 1.57
N PRO A 60 -2.71 13.92 0.36
CA PRO A 60 -2.17 14.52 -0.85
C PRO A 60 -2.27 16.06 -0.80
N PRO A 61 -1.49 16.79 -1.62
CA PRO A 61 -0.80 16.30 -2.81
C PRO A 61 0.73 16.24 -2.69
N THR A 62 1.28 15.06 -2.95
CA THR A 62 2.66 14.87 -3.46
C THR A 62 2.57 14.76 -4.99
N LYS A 63 3.64 15.11 -5.69
CA LYS A 63 3.71 14.95 -7.16
C LYS A 63 4.11 13.53 -7.58
N LEU A 64 4.51 12.70 -6.61
CA LEU A 64 5.03 11.36 -6.87
C LEU A 64 3.92 10.35 -7.17
N PRO A 65 4.20 9.34 -8.01
CA PRO A 65 3.31 8.21 -8.17
C PRO A 65 3.16 7.45 -6.83
N VAL A 66 1.92 7.16 -6.45
CA VAL A 66 1.59 6.38 -5.26
C VAL A 66 1.19 4.97 -5.67
N VAL A 67 1.76 3.98 -4.98
CA VAL A 67 1.42 2.56 -5.11
C VAL A 67 0.72 2.12 -3.84
N SER A 68 -0.58 1.81 -3.90
CA SER A 68 -1.34 1.34 -2.75
C SER A 68 -1.35 -0.19 -2.66
N VAL A 69 -1.08 -0.70 -1.46
CA VAL A 69 -1.13 -2.13 -1.15
C VAL A 69 -2.53 -2.49 -0.67
N ASP A 70 -3.16 -3.38 -1.42
CA ASP A 70 -4.49 -3.96 -1.24
C ASP A 70 -5.67 -2.99 -1.40
N ILE A 71 -5.71 -1.92 -0.60
CA ILE A 71 -6.76 -0.90 -0.59
C ILE A 71 -6.06 0.46 -0.40
N PRO A 72 -6.38 1.49 -1.21
CA PRO A 72 -5.82 2.81 -0.99
C PRO A 72 -6.21 3.37 0.39
N SER A 73 -5.22 3.86 1.14
CA SER A 73 -5.44 4.42 2.48
C SER A 73 -6.53 5.49 2.49
N GLY A 74 -7.50 5.30 3.40
CA GLY A 74 -8.62 6.22 3.58
C GLY A 74 -9.81 5.95 2.66
N TRP A 75 -9.72 5.00 1.72
CA TRP A 75 -10.89 4.52 1.00
C TRP A 75 -11.71 3.58 1.88
N ASP A 76 -13.02 3.63 1.73
CA ASP A 76 -13.91 2.59 2.23
C ASP A 76 -13.73 1.32 1.38
N VAL A 77 -13.76 0.16 2.03
CA VAL A 77 -13.47 -1.16 1.42
C VAL A 77 -14.47 -1.50 0.31
N GLU A 78 -15.68 -0.94 0.36
CA GLU A 78 -16.75 -1.25 -0.58
C GLU A 78 -17.10 -0.07 -1.48
N SER A 79 -17.36 1.09 -0.88
CA SER A 79 -17.85 2.29 -1.56
C SER A 79 -16.76 3.16 -2.18
N GLY A 80 -15.47 2.84 -1.94
CA GLY A 80 -14.35 3.53 -2.58
C GLY A 80 -13.92 4.82 -1.87
N PRO A 81 -13.37 5.82 -2.60
CA PRO A 81 -12.84 7.03 -1.97
C PRO A 81 -13.94 7.87 -1.30
N PRO A 82 -13.70 8.46 -0.12
CA PRO A 82 -14.60 9.46 0.46
C PRO A 82 -14.71 10.69 -0.45
N SER A 83 -15.86 11.36 -0.40
CA SER A 83 -16.07 12.62 -1.14
C SER A 83 -15.39 13.83 -0.48
N ASP A 84 -15.25 13.81 0.85
CA ASP A 84 -14.61 14.87 1.65
C ASP A 84 -14.10 14.24 2.97
N PRO A 85 -12.81 14.41 3.35
CA PRO A 85 -11.73 15.11 2.64
C PRO A 85 -11.26 14.40 1.37
N PRO A 86 -10.52 15.08 0.48
CA PRO A 86 -9.90 14.46 -0.69
C PRO A 86 -9.10 13.21 -0.32
N ALA A 87 -9.44 12.09 -0.95
CA ALA A 87 -8.74 10.82 -0.78
C ALA A 87 -7.48 10.77 -1.64
N ILE A 88 -6.56 9.88 -1.28
CA ILE A 88 -5.45 9.54 -2.16
C ILE A 88 -5.98 8.93 -3.47
N GLN A 89 -5.29 9.20 -4.57
CA GLN A 89 -5.58 8.63 -5.88
C GLN A 89 -4.31 7.94 -6.36
N PRO A 90 -4.13 6.64 -6.08
CA PRO A 90 -2.90 5.96 -6.42
C PRO A 90 -2.78 5.78 -7.93
N ASP A 91 -1.54 5.81 -8.41
CA ASP A 91 -1.21 5.49 -9.79
C ASP A 91 -1.22 3.98 -10.03
N MET A 92 -0.91 3.20 -8.99
CA MET A 92 -0.93 1.75 -9.00
C MET A 92 -1.66 1.18 -7.79
N LEU A 93 -2.50 0.17 -8.01
CA LEU A 93 -3.13 -0.63 -6.97
C LEU A 93 -2.63 -2.07 -7.04
N VAL A 94 -2.14 -2.61 -5.93
CA VAL A 94 -1.75 -4.02 -5.80
C VAL A 94 -2.76 -4.75 -4.93
N SER A 95 -3.80 -5.33 -5.52
CA SER A 95 -4.77 -6.13 -4.78
C SER A 95 -4.15 -7.45 -4.30
N LEU A 96 -4.40 -7.83 -3.04
CA LEU A 96 -3.90 -9.08 -2.48
C LEU A 96 -5.00 -10.13 -2.41
N THR A 97 -4.70 -11.35 -2.85
CA THR A 97 -5.62 -12.51 -2.91
C THR A 97 -6.71 -12.35 -3.98
N ALA A 98 -7.55 -11.33 -3.85
CA ALA A 98 -8.59 -10.94 -4.80
C ALA A 98 -8.90 -9.44 -4.62
N PRO A 99 -9.25 -8.70 -5.69
CA PRO A 99 -9.63 -7.29 -5.58
C PRO A 99 -10.86 -7.07 -4.70
N LYS A 100 -10.82 -6.01 -3.88
CA LYS A 100 -11.95 -5.58 -3.05
C LYS A 100 -12.93 -4.74 -3.88
N LEU A 101 -14.14 -4.55 -3.39
CA LEU A 101 -15.20 -3.81 -4.10
C LEU A 101 -14.79 -2.36 -4.41
N CYS A 102 -14.05 -1.71 -3.51
CA CYS A 102 -13.51 -0.37 -3.71
C CYS A 102 -12.63 -0.24 -4.97
N ALA A 103 -11.99 -1.33 -5.42
CA ALA A 103 -11.12 -1.31 -6.60
C ALA A 103 -11.89 -0.97 -7.89
N LYS A 104 -13.23 -1.08 -7.91
CA LYS A 104 -14.06 -0.59 -9.01
C LYS A 104 -13.97 0.93 -9.23
N HIS A 105 -13.56 1.66 -8.20
CA HIS A 105 -13.38 3.12 -8.23
C HIS A 105 -11.94 3.52 -8.57
N PHE A 106 -11.03 2.55 -8.77
CA PHE A 106 -9.65 2.83 -9.13
C PHE A 106 -9.55 3.35 -10.57
N THR A 107 -8.83 4.47 -10.74
CA THR A 107 -8.63 5.14 -12.03
C THR A 107 -7.15 5.34 -12.39
N GLY A 108 -6.23 4.72 -11.65
CA GLY A 108 -4.80 4.79 -11.92
C GLY A 108 -4.38 3.95 -13.13
N ARG A 109 -3.10 4.03 -13.49
CA ARG A 109 -2.55 3.38 -14.69
C ARG A 109 -2.38 1.87 -14.54
N TYR A 110 -2.11 1.39 -13.33
CA TYR A 110 -1.73 -0.01 -13.11
C TYR A 110 -2.56 -0.68 -12.01
N HIS A 111 -3.24 -1.77 -12.34
CA HIS A 111 -3.90 -2.63 -11.34
C HIS A 111 -3.33 -4.03 -11.44
N VAL A 112 -2.64 -4.47 -10.39
CA VAL A 112 -1.96 -5.76 -10.32
C VAL A 112 -2.59 -6.62 -9.23
N LEU A 113 -2.73 -7.92 -9.51
CA LEU A 113 -3.14 -8.92 -8.53
C LEU A 113 -1.90 -9.65 -8.00
N GLY A 114 -1.72 -9.60 -6.68
CA GLY A 114 -0.69 -10.35 -5.95
C GLY A 114 -1.28 -11.41 -5.02
N GLY A 115 -0.40 -12.18 -4.37
CA GLY A 115 -0.80 -13.20 -3.40
C GLY A 115 -1.21 -14.53 -4.04
N ARG A 116 -0.34 -15.09 -4.89
CA ARG A 116 -0.53 -16.40 -5.54
C ARG A 116 -0.35 -17.57 -4.56
N PHE A 117 -1.24 -17.66 -3.58
CA PHE A 117 -1.28 -18.73 -2.58
C PHE A 117 -2.70 -19.22 -2.29
N VAL A 118 -3.70 -18.78 -3.06
CA VAL A 118 -5.09 -19.26 -2.96
C VAL A 118 -5.17 -20.70 -3.48
N PRO A 119 -5.57 -21.67 -2.64
CA PRO A 119 -5.80 -23.04 -3.11
C PRO A 119 -6.97 -23.09 -4.11
N PRO A 120 -6.92 -23.95 -5.14
CA PRO A 120 -7.99 -24.09 -6.13
C PRO A 120 -9.38 -24.34 -5.50
N GLN A 121 -9.43 -25.05 -4.37
CA GLN A 121 -10.68 -25.31 -3.65
C GLN A 121 -11.31 -24.03 -3.08
N LEU A 122 -10.50 -23.08 -2.61
CA LEU A 122 -11.02 -21.79 -2.12
C LEU A 122 -11.41 -20.88 -3.28
N GLU A 123 -10.64 -20.88 -4.35
CA GLU A 123 -11.00 -20.15 -5.58
C GLU A 123 -12.38 -20.58 -6.09
N GLN A 124 -12.62 -21.89 -6.21
CA GLN A 124 -13.90 -22.44 -6.65
C GLN A 124 -15.02 -22.14 -5.65
N LYS A 125 -14.77 -22.29 -4.35
CA LYS A 125 -15.77 -22.07 -3.29
C LYS A 125 -16.31 -20.64 -3.28
N TYR A 126 -15.45 -19.66 -3.57
CA TYR A 126 -15.80 -18.23 -3.53
C TYR A 126 -15.95 -17.60 -4.93
N ASP A 127 -15.95 -18.40 -6.00
CA ASP A 127 -16.06 -17.95 -7.40
C ASP A 127 -15.11 -16.78 -7.75
N LEU A 128 -13.85 -16.87 -7.28
CA LEU A 128 -12.91 -15.75 -7.40
C LEU A 128 -12.41 -15.54 -8.84
N ARG A 129 -12.42 -16.59 -9.67
CA ARG A 129 -12.02 -16.56 -11.09
C ARG A 129 -10.69 -15.81 -11.31
N LEU A 130 -9.64 -16.30 -10.63
CA LEU A 130 -8.34 -15.64 -10.62
C LEU A 130 -7.63 -15.84 -11.99
N PRO A 131 -6.85 -14.86 -12.47
CA PRO A 131 -6.04 -15.01 -13.68
C PRO A 131 -4.91 -16.02 -13.49
N SER A 132 -4.51 -16.67 -14.59
CA SER A 132 -3.48 -17.74 -14.65
C SER A 132 -2.03 -17.23 -14.54
#